data_AF-A0A5N5SWJ8-F1
#
_entry.id   AF-A0A5N5SWJ8-F1
#
_cell.length_a   1.000
_cell.length_b   1.000
_cell.length_c   1.000
_cell.angle_alpha   90.00
_cell.angle_beta   90.00
_cell.angle_gamma   90.00
#
_symmetry.space_group_name_H-M   'P 1'
#
loop_
_entity.id
_entity.type
_entity.pdbx_description
1 polymer ?
#
loop_
_entity_poly.entity_id
_entity_poly.type
_entity_poly.pdbx_seq_one_letter_code
_entity_poly.pdbx_strand_id
1 'polypeptide(L)' 'LQLEGLESRFETQKYLSTPDRVDLAKTLGLSQLQVKTWYQNRRMKWKKQVWSRILFYSKLYDRD' A
#
# COMPACT_ATOMS: atom_id res chain seq x y z
N LEU A 1 -1.81 13.71 9.41
CA LEU A 1 -3.22 13.54 9.00
C LEU A 1 -3.41 12.90 7.61
N GLN A 2 -3.16 13.57 6.47
CA GLN A 2 -3.46 12.97 5.14
C GLN A 2 -2.68 11.67 4.85
N LEU A 3 -1.37 11.65 5.09
CA LEU A 3 -0.53 10.46 4.89
C LEU A 3 -0.88 9.33 5.87
N GLU A 4 -1.19 9.66 7.13
CA GLU A 4 -1.65 8.67 8.12
C GLU A 4 -3.00 8.07 7.73
N GLY A 5 -3.93 8.88 7.20
CA GLY A 5 -5.21 8.38 6.69
C GLY A 5 -5.04 7.45 5.50
N LEU A 6 -4.11 7.76 4.58
CA LEU A 6 -3.75 6.87 3.47
C LEU A 6 -3.12 5.57 3.96
N GLU A 7 -2.21 5.64 4.93
CA GLU A 7 -1.53 4.45 5.49
C GLU A 7 -2.50 3.57 6.27
N SER A 8 -3.34 4.15 7.13
CA SER A 8 -4.37 3.44 7.89
C SER A 8 -5.37 2.72 6.97
N ARG A 9 -5.84 3.39 5.90
CA ARG A 9 -6.72 2.71 4.92
C ARG A 9 -5.96 1.66 4.11
N PHE A 10 -4.68 1.87 3.82
CA PHE A 10 -3.85 0.89 3.12
C PHE A 10 -3.63 -0.36 3.97
N GLU A 11 -3.47 -0.26 5.29
CA GLU A 11 -3.29 -1.39 6.20
C GLU A 11 -4.42 -2.41 6.08
N THR A 12 -5.66 -1.91 5.99
CA THR A 12 -6.88 -2.72 5.86
C THR A 12 -7.20 -3.11 4.42
N GLN A 13 -6.89 -2.26 3.43
CA GLN A 13 -7.26 -2.45 2.04
C GLN A 13 -6.12 -2.05 1.08
N LYS A 14 -5.38 -3.02 0.53
CA LYS A 14 -4.23 -2.77 -0.37
C LYS A 14 -4.62 -2.25 -1.78
N TYR A 15 -5.86 -2.50 -2.18
CA TYR A 15 -6.41 -2.15 -3.48
C TYR A 15 -7.77 -1.46 -3.30
N LEU A 16 -7.88 -0.22 -3.76
CA LEU A 16 -9.13 0.52 -3.73
C LEU A 16 -9.95 0.23 -4.99
N SER A 17 -11.26 0.07 -4.80
CA SER A 17 -12.23 0.20 -5.88
C SER A 17 -12.35 1.68 -6.30
N THR A 18 -12.99 1.94 -7.45
CA THR A 18 -13.24 3.32 -7.88
C THR A 18 -14.10 4.10 -6.86
N PRO A 19 -15.21 3.55 -6.31
CA PRO A 19 -15.96 4.21 -5.24
C PRO A 19 -15.11 4.50 -4.01
N ASP A 20 -14.38 3.52 -3.48
CA ASP A 20 -13.55 3.71 -2.28
C ASP A 20 -12.50 4.82 -2.47
N ARG A 21 -11.93 4.91 -3.68
CA ARG A 21 -10.97 5.96 -4.02
C ARG A 21 -11.61 7.35 -4.02
N VAL A 22 -12.82 7.48 -4.54
CA VAL A 22 -13.57 8.74 -4.55
C VAL A 22 -13.86 9.18 -3.12
N ASP A 23 -14.31 8.25 -2.27
CA ASP A 23 -14.67 8.56 -0.89
C ASP A 23 -13.45 8.91 -0.04
N LEU A 24 -12.35 8.17 -0.21
CA LEU A 24 -11.08 8.46 0.48
C LEU A 24 -10.51 9.81 0.04
N ALA A 25 -10.57 10.12 -1.25
CA ALA A 25 -10.13 11.40 -1.80
C ALA A 25 -10.92 12.57 -1.17
N LYS A 26 -12.25 12.47 -1.11
CA LYS A 26 -13.10 13.47 -0.45
C LYS A 26 -12.77 13.61 1.04
N THR A 27 -12.66 12.49 1.75
CA THR A 27 -12.42 12.48 3.20
C THR A 27 -11.08 13.13 3.57
N LEU A 28 -10.05 12.92 2.75
CA LEU A 28 -8.70 13.44 3.02
C LEU A 28 -8.42 14.80 2.35
N GLY A 29 -9.36 15.36 1.58
CA GLY A 29 -9.15 16.58 0.81
C GLY A 29 -8.06 16.42 -0.26
N LEU A 30 -8.01 15.26 -0.91
CA LEU A 30 -7.06 14.92 -1.97
C LEU A 30 -7.77 14.70 -3.30
N SER A 31 -7.04 14.78 -4.41
CA SER A 31 -7.55 14.34 -5.71
C SER A 31 -7.50 12.80 -5.82
N GLN A 32 -8.40 12.24 -6.63
CA GLN A 32 -8.36 10.82 -6.96
C GLN A 32 -7.02 10.38 -7.57
N LEU A 33 -6.36 11.27 -8.32
CA LEU A 33 -5.05 11.00 -8.90
C LEU A 33 -3.98 10.87 -7.80
N GLN A 34 -3.95 11.77 -6.82
CA GLN A 34 -3.03 11.68 -5.68
C GLN A 34 -3.22 10.38 -4.91
N VAL A 35 -4.48 10.00 -4.60
CA VAL A 35 -4.79 8.73 -3.94
C VAL A 35 -4.33 7.55 -4.80
N LYS A 36 -4.62 7.55 -6.11
CA LYS A 36 -4.19 6.50 -7.05
C LYS A 36 -2.67 6.35 -7.06
N THR A 37 -1.93 7.44 -7.26
CA THR A 37 -0.47 7.44 -7.35
C THR A 37 0.15 6.98 -6.04
N TRP A 38 -0.35 7.46 -4.91
CA TRP A 38 0.14 7.03 -3.60
C TRP A 38 -0.08 5.53 -3.40
N TYR A 39 -1.28 4.99 -3.72
CA TYR A 39 -1.57 3.56 -3.62
C TYR A 39 -0.70 2.70 -4.54
N GLN A 40 -0.40 3.19 -5.75
CA GLN A 40 0.52 2.51 -6.66
C GLN A 40 1.93 2.44 -6.06
N ASN A 41 2.47 3.56 -5.59
CA ASN A 41 3.80 3.62 -4.97
C ASN A 41 3.87 2.77 -3.69
N ARG A 42 2.82 2.83 -2.86
CA ARG A 42 2.76 2.09 -1.59
C ARG A 42 2.74 0.57 -1.82
N ARG A 43 2.03 0.09 -2.84
CA ARG A 43 2.06 -1.33 -3.24
C ARG A 43 3.44 -1.77 -3.71
N MET A 44 4.14 -0.96 -4.48
CA MET A 44 5.51 -1.28 -4.90
C MET A 44 6.44 -1.43 -3.69
N LYS A 45 6.36 -0.50 -2.73
CA LYS A 45 7.11 -0.59 -1.47
C LYS A 45 6.75 -1.85 -0.67
N TRP A 46 5.46 -2.15 -0.52
CA TRP A 46 4.97 -3.34 0.18
C TRP A 46 5.46 -4.63 -0.50
N LYS A 47 5.35 -4.73 -1.82
CA LYS A 47 5.82 -5.89 -2.59
C LYS A 47 7.32 -6.09 -2.40
N LYS A 48 8.13 -5.02 -2.44
CA LYS A 48 9.57 -5.09 -2.15
C LYS A 48 9.84 -5.65 -0.74
N GLN A 49 9.11 -5.20 0.27
CA GLN A 49 9.24 -5.70 1.65
C GLN A 49 8.89 -7.20 1.76
N VAL A 50 7.76 -7.61 1.14
CA VAL A 50 7.34 -9.02 1.11
C VAL A 50 8.40 -9.89 0.41
N TRP A 51 8.92 -9.43 -0.72
CA TRP A 51 9.94 -10.14 -1.48
C TRP A 51 11.25 -10.25 -0.69
N SER A 52 11.72 -9.16 -0.08
CA SER A 52 12.88 -9.20 0.81
C SER A 52 12.69 -10.19 1.96
N ARG A 53 11.50 -10.26 2.54
CA ARG A 53 11.17 -11.21 3.61
C ARG A 53 11.16 -12.65 3.12
N ILE A 54 10.53 -12.93 1.97
CA ILE A 54 10.53 -14.27 1.35
C ILE A 54 11.96 -14.70 1.01
N LEU A 55 12.75 -13.83 0.37
CA LEU A 55 14.14 -14.12 0.01
C LEU A 55 15.01 -14.39 1.26
N PHE A 56 14.75 -13.67 2.35
CA PHE A 56 15.43 -13.92 3.63
C PHE A 56 15.06 -15.30 4.19
N TYR A 57 13.77 -15.64 4.24
CA TYR A 57 13.34 -16.96 4.73
C TYR A 57 13.85 -18.10 3.84
N SER A 58 13.80 -17.99 2.51
CA SER A 58 14.38 -18.99 1.61
C SER A 58 15.85 -19.24 1.96
N LYS A 59 16.66 -18.18 2.04
CA LYS A 59 18.09 -18.28 2.40
C LYS A 59 18.36 -18.90 3.78
N LEU A 60 17.42 -18.81 4.72
CA LEU A 60 17.56 -19.45 6.02
C LEU A 60 17.29 -20.96 5.95
N TYR A 61 16.33 -21.39 5.13
CA TYR A 61 15.94 -22.79 4.95
C TYR A 61 16.76 -23.52 3.87
N ASP A 62 17.42 -22.81 2.96
CA ASP A 62 18.34 -23.37 1.96
C ASP A 62 19.74 -23.69 2.55
N ARG A 63 19.92 -23.58 3.89
CA ARG A 63 21.20 -23.78 4.61
C ARG A 63 21.30 -25.11 5.37
N ASP A 64 20.49 -26.10 4.99
CA ASP A 64 20.58 -27.50 5.44
C ASP A 64 21.06 -28.42 4.30
#